data_AF-A0A8X6MTE8-F1
#
_entry.id   AF-A0A8X6MTE8-F1
#
_cell.length_a   1.000
_cell.length_b   1.000
_cell.length_c   1.000
_cell.angle_alpha   90.00
_cell.angle_beta   90.00
_cell.angle_gamma   90.00
#
_symmetry.space_group_name_H-M   'P 1'
#
loop_
_entity.id
_entity.type
_entity.pdbx_description
1 polymer ?
#
loop_
_entity_poly.entity_id
_entity_poly.type
_entity_poly.pdbx_seq_one_letter_code
_entity_poly.pdbx_strand_id
1 'polypeptide(L)'
;NRRLEKKQPSYITNYLNDLKIRLQLAAEQAGTASTSKQTNYVFDHNLRKMYKSLEIGDKVIVLVPVSTHKMYARWTSPCTIVEKRRAHSYRVRMPDNNTHYKTL
;
A
#
# COMPACT_ATOMS: atom_id res chain seq x y z
N ASN A 1 -23.93 45.02 -35.92
CA ASN A 1 -22.77 45.03 -34.99
C ASN A 1 -23.24 45.23 -33.55
N ARG A 2 -23.68 44.16 -32.86
CA ARG A 2 -24.12 44.22 -31.45
C ARG A 2 -22.88 44.02 -30.56
N ARG A 3 -22.33 45.12 -30.03
CA ARG A 3 -21.18 45.10 -29.12
C ARG A 3 -21.66 44.48 -27.81
N LEU A 4 -21.21 43.27 -27.48
CA LEU A 4 -21.49 42.63 -26.20
C LEU A 4 -20.69 43.39 -25.12
N GLU A 5 -21.36 44.28 -24.40
CA GLU A 5 -20.78 44.91 -23.21
C GLU A 5 -20.49 43.85 -22.16
N LYS A 6 -19.20 43.66 -21.83
CA LYS A 6 -18.77 42.73 -20.78
C LYS A 6 -19.22 43.29 -19.43
N LYS A 7 -20.27 42.70 -18.86
CA LYS A 7 -20.77 43.04 -17.52
C LYS A 7 -19.68 42.72 -16.49
N GLN A 8 -19.28 43.71 -15.70
CA GLN A 8 -18.27 43.54 -14.66
C GLN A 8 -18.72 42.48 -13.64
N PRO A 9 -17.85 41.53 -13.25
CA PRO A 9 -18.21 40.49 -12.30
C PRO A 9 -18.54 41.11 -10.93
N SER A 10 -19.65 40.65 -10.35
CA SER A 10 -20.07 41.00 -8.98
C SER A 10 -18.97 40.64 -7.97
N TYR A 11 -18.87 41.38 -6.88
CA TYR A 11 -17.98 41.10 -5.74
C TYR A 11 -18.04 39.62 -5.32
N ILE A 12 -19.25 39.05 -5.28
CA ILE A 12 -19.49 37.65 -4.93
C ILE A 12 -18.83 36.71 -5.94
N THR A 13 -18.93 37.00 -7.24
CA THR A 13 -18.32 36.16 -8.29
C THR A 13 -16.80 36.21 -8.26
N ASN A 14 -16.20 37.36 -7.92
CA ASN A 14 -14.75 37.48 -7.74
C ASN A 14 -14.27 36.70 -6.51
N TYR A 15 -14.99 36.80 -5.39
CA TYR A 15 -14.70 36.04 -4.19
C TYR A 15 -14.76 34.52 -4.43
N LEU A 16 -15.80 34.03 -5.11
CA LEU A 16 -15.94 32.61 -5.42
C LEU A 16 -14.84 32.10 -6.37
N ASN A 17 -14.44 32.91 -7.34
CA ASN A 17 -13.32 32.56 -8.22
C ASN A 17 -12.00 32.49 -7.46
N ASP A 18 -11.72 33.46 -6.59
CA ASP A 18 -10.52 33.46 -5.74
C ASP A 18 -10.49 32.29 -4.76
N LEU A 19 -11.65 31.96 -4.17
CA LEU A 19 -11.80 30.76 -3.33
C LEU A 19 -11.52 29.48 -4.13
N LYS A 20 -12.07 29.35 -5.35
CA LYS A 20 -11.83 28.20 -6.21
C LYS A 20 -10.34 28.02 -6.51
N ILE A 21 -9.65 29.11 -6.87
CA ILE A 21 -8.21 29.08 -7.18
C ILE A 21 -7.42 28.60 -5.96
N ARG A 22 -7.71 29.15 -4.77
CA ARG A 22 -7.01 28.74 -3.53
C ARG A 22 -7.26 27.28 -3.17
N LEU A 23 -8.48 26.78 -3.34
CA LEU A 23 -8.80 25.37 -3.09
C LEU A 23 -8.09 24.45 -4.10
N GLN A 24 -8.01 24.84 -5.37
CA GLN A 24 -7.27 24.09 -6.38
C GLN A 24 -5.77 24.05 -6.05
N LEU A 25 -5.18 25.20 -5.69
CA LEU A 25 -3.78 25.29 -5.28
C LEU A 25 -3.50 24.42 -4.05
N ALA A 26 -4.39 24.48 -3.04
CA ALA A 26 -4.25 23.67 -1.84
C ALA A 26 -4.34 22.16 -2.15
N ALA A 27 -5.25 21.75 -3.04
CA ALA A 27 -5.38 20.36 -3.46
C ALA A 27 -4.13 19.87 -4.22
N GLU A 28 -3.58 20.69 -5.11
CA GLU A 28 -2.35 20.38 -5.83
C GLU A 28 -1.16 20.25 -4.88
N GLN A 29 -1.02 21.17 -3.92
CA GLN A 29 0.04 21.14 -2.93
C GLN A 29 -0.09 19.94 -1.98
N ALA A 30 -1.31 19.61 -1.56
CA ALA A 30 -1.57 18.40 -0.77
C ALA A 30 -1.24 17.13 -1.56
N GLY A 31 -1.59 17.09 -2.85
CA GLY A 31 -1.27 15.97 -3.74
C GLY A 31 0.23 15.74 -3.87
N THR A 32 0.98 16.79 -4.22
CA THR A 32 2.46 16.72 -4.35
C THR A 32 3.14 16.31 -3.05
N ALA A 33 2.74 16.89 -1.91
CA ALA A 33 3.26 16.52 -0.60
C ALA A 33 2.94 15.06 -0.24
N SER A 34 1.71 14.62 -0.50
CA SER A 34 1.28 13.24 -0.25
C SER A 34 2.07 12.24 -1.09
N THR A 35 2.23 12.51 -2.39
CA THR A 35 3.04 11.67 -3.29
C THR A 35 4.48 11.59 -2.81
N SER A 36 5.11 12.72 -2.48
CA SER A 36 6.49 12.74 -1.97
C SER A 36 6.65 11.94 -0.67
N LYS A 37 5.70 12.07 0.26
CA LYS A 37 5.70 11.28 1.50
C LYS A 37 5.52 9.79 1.22
N GLN A 38 4.64 9.43 0.28
CA GLN A 38 4.40 8.05 -0.10
C GLN A 38 5.63 7.43 -0.77
N THR A 39 6.30 8.16 -1.67
CA THR A 39 7.52 7.66 -2.32
C THR A 39 8.65 7.44 -1.33
N ASN A 40 8.85 8.38 -0.39
CA ASN A 40 9.87 8.25 0.64
C ASN A 40 9.57 7.08 1.59
N TYR A 41 8.31 6.95 2.00
CA TYR A 41 7.89 5.81 2.82
C TYR A 41 8.17 4.47 2.14
N VAL A 42 7.80 4.35 0.85
CA VAL A 42 8.05 3.14 0.07
C VAL A 42 9.55 2.87 -0.06
N PHE A 43 10.35 3.91 -0.32
CA PHE A 43 11.80 3.80 -0.41
C PHE A 43 12.40 3.29 0.91
N ASP A 44 12.10 3.94 2.04
CA ASP A 44 12.63 3.57 3.35
C ASP A 44 12.19 2.16 3.77
N HIS A 45 10.92 1.81 3.53
CA HIS A 45 10.39 0.48 3.82
C HIS A 45 11.10 -0.61 3.00
N ASN A 46 11.45 -0.30 1.74
CA ASN A 46 12.06 -1.26 0.81
C ASN A 46 13.59 -1.26 0.83
N LEU A 47 14.25 -0.25 1.44
CA LEU A 47 15.70 -0.04 1.40
C LEU A 47 16.52 -1.29 1.79
N ARG A 48 16.01 -2.10 2.71
CA ARG A 48 16.67 -3.32 3.22
C ARG A 48 15.89 -4.60 2.90
N LYS A 49 14.86 -4.51 2.06
CA LYS A 49 14.08 -5.69 1.66
C LYS A 49 14.84 -6.40 0.57
N MET A 50 15.36 -7.58 0.88
CA MET A 50 15.92 -8.47 -0.12
C MET A 50 14.79 -9.30 -0.73
N TYR A 51 14.81 -9.48 -2.05
CA TYR A 51 13.92 -10.44 -2.69
C TYR A 51 14.26 -11.83 -2.19
N LYS A 52 13.30 -12.47 -1.51
CA LYS A 52 13.45 -13.84 -1.00
C LYS A 52 12.68 -14.79 -1.92
N SER A 53 13.40 -15.49 -2.78
CA SER A 53 12.87 -16.67 -3.46
C SER A 53 13.12 -17.89 -2.58
N LEU A 54 12.07 -18.68 -2.36
CA LEU A 54 12.19 -19.95 -1.66
C LEU A 54 11.94 -21.08 -2.67
N GLU A 55 12.59 -22.20 -2.46
CA GLU A 55 12.46 -23.39 -3.30
C GLU A 55 11.78 -24.53 -2.56
N ILE A 56 11.30 -25.51 -3.33
CA ILE A 56 10.64 -26.70 -2.77
C ILE A 56 11.67 -27.47 -1.93
N GLY A 57 11.29 -27.81 -0.69
CA GLY A 57 12.18 -28.45 0.28
C GLY A 57 12.83 -27.50 1.28
N ASP A 58 12.77 -26.18 1.06
CA ASP A 58 13.32 -25.20 2.01
C ASP A 58 12.57 -25.24 3.35
N LYS A 59 13.34 -25.13 4.44
CA LYS A 59 12.83 -25.02 5.81
C LYS A 59 12.63 -23.55 6.17
N VAL A 60 11.41 -23.19 6.55
CA VAL A 60 11.02 -21.81 6.86
C VAL A 60 10.23 -21.73 8.16
N ILE A 61 10.36 -20.63 8.87
CA ILE A 61 9.54 -20.33 10.06
C ILE A 61 8.34 -19.50 9.57
N VAL A 62 7.12 -19.89 9.96
CA VAL A 62 5.89 -19.20 9.53
C VAL A 62 5.17 -18.60 10.73
N LEU A 63 4.75 -17.34 10.59
CA LEU A 63 3.87 -16.71 11.56
C LEU A 63 2.42 -17.18 11.33
N VAL A 64 1.86 -17.88 12.32
CA VAL A 64 0.50 -18.43 12.29
C VAL A 64 -0.37 -17.67 13.28
N PRO A 65 -1.49 -17.08 12.84
CA PRO A 65 -2.45 -16.49 13.75
C PRO A 65 -3.18 -17.60 14.53
N VAL A 66 -3.03 -17.63 15.85
CA VAL A 66 -3.72 -18.60 16.71
C VAL A 66 -5.13 -18.12 17.08
N SER A 67 -5.43 -16.85 16.85
CA SER A 67 -6.75 -16.25 17.08
C SER A 67 -7.07 -15.19 16.03
N THR A 68 -8.31 -14.68 16.04
CA THR A 68 -8.73 -13.51 15.25
C THR A 68 -7.91 -12.27 15.55
N HIS A 69 -7.38 -12.14 16.78
CA HIS A 69 -6.59 -11.00 17.18
C HIS A 69 -5.10 -11.18 16.80
N LYS A 70 -4.57 -10.23 16.03
CA LYS A 70 -3.24 -10.30 15.41
C LYS A 70 -2.09 -10.46 16.41
N MET A 71 -2.25 -10.00 17.65
CA MET A 71 -1.19 -10.07 18.67
C MET A 71 -0.95 -11.48 19.21
N TYR A 72 -1.88 -12.42 19.02
CA TYR A 72 -1.68 -13.81 19.43
C TYR A 72 -1.09 -14.67 18.30
N ALA A 73 -0.49 -14.05 17.28
CA ALA A 73 0.23 -14.78 16.25
C ALA A 73 1.52 -15.39 16.81
N ARG A 74 1.78 -16.66 16.50
CA ARG A 74 2.94 -17.41 16.99
C ARG A 74 3.81 -17.86 15.82
N TRP A 75 5.13 -17.78 16.00
CA TRP A 75 6.09 -18.37 15.08
C TRP A 75 6.07 -19.90 15.24
N THR A 76 5.78 -20.60 14.15
CA THR A 76 5.80 -22.06 14.11
C THR A 76 7.16 -22.56 13.63
N SER A 77 7.69 -23.56 14.36
CA SER A 77 8.96 -24.27 14.11
C SER A 77 9.05 -24.83 12.67
N PRO A 78 10.24 -25.20 12.16
CA PRO A 78 10.54 -25.15 10.73
C PRO A 78 9.55 -25.97 9.90
N CYS A 79 8.80 -25.23 9.11
CA CYS A 79 7.86 -25.75 8.14
C CYS A 79 8.59 -25.98 6.81
N THR A 80 8.12 -26.94 6.03
CA THR A 80 8.75 -27.27 4.73
C THR A 80 7.91 -26.75 3.59
N ILE A 81 8.54 -26.15 2.58
CA ILE A 81 7.84 -25.74 1.36
C ILE A 81 7.60 -26.96 0.48
N VAL A 82 6.33 -27.21 0.16
CA VAL A 82 5.90 -28.35 -0.65
C VAL A 82 5.67 -27.94 -2.10
N GLU A 83 5.20 -26.72 -2.33
CA GLU A 83 4.81 -26.24 -3.64
C GLU A 83 4.95 -24.72 -3.74
N LYS A 84 5.42 -24.23 -4.89
CA LYS A 84 5.47 -22.81 -5.25
C LYS A 84 4.40 -22.52 -6.28
N ARG A 85 3.31 -21.88 -5.86
CA ARG A 85 2.14 -21.61 -6.72
C ARG A 85 2.29 -20.32 -7.51
N ARG A 86 2.90 -19.29 -6.90
CA ARG A 86 3.23 -17.98 -7.51
C ARG A 86 4.58 -17.51 -6.97
N ALA A 87 5.08 -16.38 -7.48
CA ALA A 87 6.35 -15.79 -7.06
C ALA A 87 6.52 -15.66 -5.52
N HIS A 88 5.44 -15.34 -4.81
CA HIS A 88 5.44 -15.15 -3.34
C HIS A 88 4.41 -16.02 -2.62
N SER A 89 3.76 -16.97 -3.30
CA SER A 89 2.71 -17.80 -2.69
C SER A 89 3.13 -19.25 -2.68
N TYR A 90 3.28 -19.79 -1.47
CA TYR A 90 3.81 -21.12 -1.22
C TYR A 90 2.81 -21.96 -0.45
N ARG A 91 2.81 -23.26 -0.73
CA ARG A 91 2.16 -24.27 0.10
C ARG A 91 3.19 -24.79 1.09
N VAL A 92 2.89 -24.63 2.36
CA VAL A 92 3.81 -24.93 3.45
C VAL A 92 3.25 -26.07 4.29
N ARG A 93 4.06 -27.11 4.52
CA ARG A 93 3.77 -28.21 5.44
C ARG A 93 4.23 -27.82 6.84
N MET A 94 3.28 -27.77 7.75
CA MET A 94 3.49 -27.49 9.16
C MET A 94 3.96 -28.75 9.91
N PRO A 95 4.45 -28.61 11.16
CA PRO A 95 4.89 -29.75 11.98
C PRO A 95 3.79 -30.75 12.31
N ASP A 96 2.53 -30.32 12.33
CA ASP A 96 1.33 -31.16 12.53
C ASP A 96 0.92 -31.92 11.26
N ASN A 97 1.77 -31.91 10.23
CA ASN A 97 1.55 -32.48 8.90
C ASN A 97 0.40 -31.82 8.10
N ASN A 98 -0.19 -30.74 8.62
CA ASN A 98 -1.18 -29.97 7.88
C ASN A 98 -0.49 -29.07 6.84
N THR A 99 -1.20 -28.76 5.75
CA THR A 99 -0.68 -27.85 4.73
C THR A 99 -1.48 -26.57 4.67
N HIS A 100 -0.79 -25.43 4.73
CA HIS A 100 -1.39 -24.11 4.61
C HIS A 100 -0.81 -23.33 3.44
N TYR A 101 -1.64 -22.49 2.82
CA TYR A 101 -1.17 -21.50 1.87
C TYR A 101 -0.64 -20.27 2.62
N LYS A 102 0.57 -19.85 2.29
CA LYS A 102 1.20 -18.68 2.89
C LYS A 102 1.87 -17.84 1.81
N THR A 103 1.71 -16.54 1.97
CA THR A 103 2.49 -15.56 1.21
C THR A 103 3.77 -15.30 2.00
N LEU A 104 4.92 -15.65 1.42
CA LEU A 104 6.25 -15.57 2.05
C LEU A 104 7.17 -14.66 1.25
#